data_AF-A0A367IMK0-F1
#
_entry.id   AF-A0A367IMK0-F1
#
_cell.length_a   1.000
_cell.length_b   1.000
_cell.length_c   1.000
_cell.angle_alpha   90.00
_cell.angle_beta   90.00
_cell.angle_gamma   90.00
#
_symmetry.space_group_name_H-M   'P 1'
#
loop_
_entity.id
_entity.type
_entity.pdbx_description
1 polymer ?
#
loop_
_entity_poly.entity_id
_entity_poly.type
_entity_poly.pdbx_seq_one_letter_code
_entity_poly.pdbx_strand_id
1 'polypeptide(L)'
;MLVDETFVQTVINIEKDQLRRRKELDREEDTIRECTLQYLTLNTEYHVIPTYTQAEQDQAFICTQTKPWTTLADIVFSKKETIAIKGRPVLPIADRKVAQVYKKMGQSLAHFTTVDTLPKAIKIIPSLSNWDAVLFLTCPSNWSSEAVLQITLLFLNHIKAIQTKQYFEYVLVHAIKSNLIQHNYVRLDSALYQCLQKAILSHPGIFFKGYLFPQSELGCLSLAEAMILRDMMTGIPVVYTTMALLQFSTCSITLPVSLLMDALVNQRQPLPYRVIDALVYHYFNQSTVVPCIWYQTLDTFISVYHTDMVPIHKKKLLDTIHNQQCLDHISHAYLIQNIKDEFINI
;
A
#
# COMPACT_ATOMS: atom_id res chain seq x y z
N MET A 1 12.54 -9.19 41.26
CA MET A 1 11.85 -7.95 40.86
C MET A 1 10.36 -8.29 40.84
N LEU A 2 9.63 -7.90 41.87
CA LEU A 2 8.18 -8.17 41.95
C LEU A 2 7.49 -7.24 40.95
N VAL A 3 6.75 -7.81 40.01
CA VAL A 3 5.93 -7.02 39.08
C VAL A 3 4.82 -6.38 39.92
N ASP A 4 4.72 -5.06 39.88
CA ASP A 4 3.78 -4.25 40.66
C ASP A 4 2.33 -4.66 40.32
N GLU A 5 1.50 -4.93 41.33
CA GLU A 5 0.12 -5.39 41.18
C GLU A 5 -0.73 -4.35 40.42
N THR A 6 -0.39 -3.07 40.57
CA THR A 6 -0.98 -1.95 39.82
C THR A 6 -0.68 -2.03 38.32
N PHE A 7 0.55 -2.43 37.95
CA PHE A 7 0.96 -2.63 36.57
C PHE A 7 0.19 -3.79 35.92
N VAL A 8 0.05 -4.91 36.63
CA VAL A 8 -0.72 -6.07 36.15
C VAL A 8 -2.19 -5.70 35.92
N GLN A 9 -2.81 -4.97 36.85
CA GLN A 9 -4.21 -4.55 36.72
C GLN A 9 -4.42 -3.58 35.55
N THR A 10 -3.44 -2.71 35.30
CA THR A 10 -3.46 -1.79 34.16
C THR A 10 -3.44 -2.58 32.85
N VAL A 11 -2.54 -3.55 32.72
CA VAL A 11 -2.45 -4.41 31.52
C VAL A 11 -3.76 -5.16 31.26
N ILE A 12 -4.38 -5.73 32.30
CA ILE A 12 -5.66 -6.45 32.18
C ILE A 12 -6.78 -5.53 31.69
N ASN A 13 -6.83 -4.28 32.17
CA ASN A 13 -7.86 -3.33 31.75
C ASN A 13 -7.71 -2.97 30.27
N ILE A 14 -6.47 -2.74 29.82
CA ILE A 14 -6.19 -2.45 28.41
C ILE A 14 -6.58 -3.65 27.53
N GLU A 15 -6.26 -4.89 27.94
CA GLU A 15 -6.62 -6.10 27.15
C GLU A 15 -8.14 -6.27 27.00
N LYS A 16 -8.92 -5.96 28.04
CA LYS A 16 -10.38 -6.03 28.00
C LYS A 16 -10.98 -4.99 27.06
N ASP A 17 -10.42 -3.79 27.01
CA ASP A 17 -10.86 -2.72 26.11
C ASP A 17 -10.57 -3.06 24.65
N GLN A 18 -9.40 -3.63 24.36
CA GLN A 18 -9.05 -4.13 23.04
C GLN A 18 -10.03 -5.20 22.54
N LEU A 19 -10.40 -6.14 23.41
CA LEU A 19 -11.35 -7.21 23.07
C LEU A 19 -12.76 -6.65 22.77
N ARG A 20 -13.17 -5.58 23.46
CA ARG A 20 -14.45 -4.90 23.20
C ARG A 20 -14.45 -4.22 21.84
N ARG A 21 -13.43 -3.41 21.53
CA ARG A 21 -13.30 -2.71 20.24
C ARG A 21 -13.27 -3.67 19.06
N ARG A 22 -12.59 -4.82 19.20
CA ARG A 22 -12.54 -5.85 18.16
C ARG A 22 -13.94 -6.36 17.78
N LYS A 23 -14.78 -6.65 18.78
CA LYS A 23 -16.15 -7.13 18.56
C LYS A 23 -17.06 -6.09 17.91
N GLU A 24 -16.78 -4.80 18.12
CA GLU A 24 -17.55 -3.71 17.53
C GLU A 24 -17.16 -3.49 16.06
N LEU A 25 -15.87 -3.56 15.76
CA LEU A 25 -15.36 -3.48 14.40
C LEU A 25 -15.72 -4.68 13.53
N ASP A 26 -15.78 -5.89 14.08
CA ASP A 26 -16.28 -7.05 13.33
C ASP A 26 -17.72 -6.80 12.82
N ARG A 27 -18.54 -6.03 13.55
CA ARG A 27 -19.91 -5.66 13.12
C ARG A 27 -19.92 -4.53 12.09
N GLU A 28 -19.04 -3.54 12.25
CA GLU A 28 -18.91 -2.44 11.29
C GLU A 28 -18.28 -2.89 9.98
N GLU A 29 -17.30 -3.80 9.98
CA GLU A 29 -16.67 -4.35 8.78
C GLU A 29 -17.69 -5.06 7.88
N ASP A 30 -18.62 -5.82 8.45
CA ASP A 30 -19.69 -6.48 7.69
C ASP A 30 -20.63 -5.45 7.03
N THR A 31 -20.94 -4.37 7.74
CA THR A 31 -21.81 -3.28 7.26
C THR A 31 -21.11 -2.44 6.16
N ILE A 32 -19.82 -2.13 6.35
CA ILE A 32 -19.01 -1.38 5.39
C ILE A 32 -18.79 -2.21 4.12
N ARG A 33 -18.53 -3.52 4.22
CA ARG A 33 -18.42 -4.39 3.03
C ARG A 33 -19.70 -4.37 2.19
N GLU A 34 -20.87 -4.38 2.81
CA GLU A 34 -22.15 -4.27 2.10
C GLU A 34 -22.35 -2.90 1.43
N CYS A 35 -22.03 -1.80 2.13
CA CYS A 35 -22.14 -0.43 1.58
C CYS A 35 -21.11 -0.13 0.47
N THR A 36 -19.87 -0.60 0.60
CA THR A 36 -18.83 -0.40 -0.42
C THR A 36 -19.11 -1.21 -1.68
N LEU A 37 -19.72 -2.39 -1.56
CA LEU A 37 -20.22 -3.17 -2.70
C LEU A 37 -21.30 -2.43 -3.49
N GLN A 38 -22.15 -1.64 -2.82
CA GLN A 38 -23.12 -0.74 -3.47
C GLN A 38 -22.49 0.51 -4.08
N TYR A 39 -21.44 1.08 -3.48
CA TYR A 39 -20.77 2.28 -4.01
C TYR A 39 -19.92 1.99 -5.28
N LEU A 40 -19.41 0.76 -5.40
CA LEU A 40 -18.60 0.27 -6.53
C LEU A 40 -19.33 0.24 -7.88
N THR A 41 -20.66 0.33 -7.90
CA THR A 41 -21.46 0.30 -9.14
C THR A 41 -21.77 1.69 -9.69
N LEU A 42 -21.52 2.77 -8.94
CA LEU A 42 -22.01 4.11 -9.26
C LEU A 42 -20.94 5.10 -9.77
N ASN A 43 -19.65 4.86 -9.52
CA ASN A 43 -18.59 5.81 -9.91
C ASN A 43 -17.75 5.30 -11.09
N THR A 44 -18.14 5.67 -12.31
CA THR A 44 -17.43 5.39 -13.57
C THR A 44 -16.62 6.58 -14.11
N GLU A 45 -16.41 7.63 -13.31
CA GLU A 45 -15.63 8.81 -13.71
C GLU A 45 -14.19 8.74 -13.20
N TYR A 46 -13.28 9.51 -13.82
CA TYR A 46 -11.85 9.54 -13.51
C TYR A 46 -11.60 10.08 -12.09
N HIS A 47 -10.61 9.52 -11.37
CA HIS A 47 -10.23 10.03 -10.05
C HIS A 47 -9.29 11.22 -10.19
N VAL A 48 -9.75 12.39 -9.73
CA VAL A 48 -8.94 13.61 -9.67
C VAL A 48 -8.15 13.60 -8.37
N ILE A 49 -6.81 13.67 -8.46
CA ILE A 49 -5.95 13.71 -7.29
C ILE A 49 -6.00 15.13 -6.72
N PRO A 50 -6.30 15.33 -5.42
CA PRO A 50 -6.28 16.65 -4.82
C PRO A 50 -4.90 17.29 -4.97
N THR A 51 -4.86 18.54 -5.44
CA THR A 51 -3.59 19.26 -5.65
C THR A 51 -3.03 19.73 -4.31
N TYR A 52 -1.87 19.21 -3.91
CA TYR A 52 -1.04 19.78 -2.84
C TYR A 52 -0.33 21.05 -3.36
N THR A 53 -0.07 22.03 -2.49
CA THR A 53 0.63 23.26 -2.91
C THR A 53 2.09 22.97 -3.25
N GLN A 54 2.68 23.71 -4.19
CA GLN A 54 4.08 23.53 -4.63
C GLN A 54 5.09 23.55 -3.48
N ALA A 55 4.81 24.27 -2.39
CA ALA A 55 5.66 24.30 -1.19
C ALA A 55 5.72 22.96 -0.43
N GLU A 56 4.67 22.14 -0.49
CA GLU A 56 4.62 20.81 0.13
C GLU A 56 5.22 19.73 -0.78
N GLN A 57 5.19 19.97 -2.10
CA GLN A 57 5.95 19.19 -3.09
C GLN A 57 7.47 19.42 -2.95
N ASP A 58 7.88 20.65 -2.61
CA ASP A 58 9.27 21.02 -2.34
C ASP A 58 9.77 20.50 -0.97
N GLN A 59 8.86 20.16 -0.04
CA GLN A 59 9.17 19.42 1.19
C GLN A 59 9.29 17.90 0.96
N ALA A 60 9.33 17.42 -0.28
CA ALA A 60 9.71 16.06 -0.60
C ALA A 60 11.15 15.81 -0.13
N PHE A 61 11.30 15.36 1.12
CA PHE A 61 12.45 14.60 1.56
C PHE A 61 12.69 13.54 0.49
N ILE A 62 13.79 13.74 -0.22
CA ILE A 62 14.06 13.20 -1.54
C ILE A 62 13.80 11.70 -1.52
N CYS A 63 12.87 11.25 -2.35
CA CYS A 63 12.84 9.89 -2.86
C CYS A 63 14.19 9.66 -3.56
N THR A 64 15.19 9.26 -2.79
CA THR A 64 16.44 8.76 -3.36
C THR A 64 16.05 7.40 -3.92
N GLN A 65 15.78 7.33 -5.22
CA GLN A 65 15.62 6.05 -5.89
C GLN A 65 16.92 5.28 -5.66
N THR A 66 16.95 4.42 -4.64
CA THR A 66 18.15 3.67 -4.29
C THR A 66 18.39 2.53 -5.27
N LYS A 67 17.37 2.16 -6.07
CA LYS A 67 17.46 1.08 -7.05
C LYS A 67 16.51 1.32 -8.24
N PRO A 68 16.97 1.10 -9.49
CA PRO A 68 16.06 1.08 -10.63
C PRO A 68 15.04 -0.04 -10.48
N TRP A 69 13.80 0.26 -10.84
CA TRP A 69 12.67 -0.65 -10.88
C TRP A 69 13.00 -1.91 -11.69
N THR A 70 12.79 -3.09 -11.12
CA THR A 70 12.83 -4.33 -11.90
C THR A 70 11.60 -4.44 -12.79
N THR A 71 11.81 -4.51 -14.10
CA THR A 71 10.74 -4.78 -15.06
C THR A 71 10.55 -6.29 -15.22
N LEU A 72 9.38 -6.72 -15.71
CA LEU A 72 9.17 -8.11 -16.15
C LEU A 72 10.31 -8.60 -17.06
N ALA A 73 10.84 -7.73 -17.92
CA ALA A 73 11.99 -8.00 -18.78
C ALA A 73 13.19 -8.50 -17.97
N ASP A 74 13.61 -7.76 -16.94
CA ASP A 74 14.79 -8.06 -16.12
C ASP A 74 14.68 -9.42 -15.41
N ILE A 75 13.46 -9.83 -15.09
CA ILE A 75 13.20 -11.11 -14.42
C ILE A 75 13.15 -12.25 -15.40
N VAL A 76 12.52 -12.04 -16.56
CA VAL A 76 12.57 -13.03 -17.64
C VAL A 76 14.02 -13.26 -18.08
N PHE A 77 14.84 -12.20 -18.16
CA PHE A 77 16.25 -12.29 -18.50
C PHE A 77 17.10 -12.90 -17.38
N SER A 78 16.90 -12.52 -16.10
CA SER A 78 17.66 -13.12 -14.99
C SER A 78 17.27 -14.57 -14.70
N LYS A 79 15.99 -14.96 -14.88
CA LYS A 79 15.57 -16.37 -14.88
C LYS A 79 16.25 -17.14 -16.00
N LYS A 80 16.32 -16.57 -17.21
CA LYS A 80 17.03 -17.18 -18.34
C LYS A 80 18.50 -17.44 -18.03
N GLU A 81 19.15 -16.50 -17.34
CA GLU A 81 20.56 -16.61 -16.94
C GLU A 81 20.79 -17.66 -15.83
N THR A 82 19.94 -17.68 -14.79
CA THR A 82 19.99 -18.71 -13.72
C THR A 82 19.61 -20.11 -14.20
N ILE A 83 18.76 -20.23 -15.22
CA ILE A 83 18.37 -21.51 -15.84
C ILE A 83 19.47 -22.02 -16.79
N ALA A 84 20.16 -21.12 -17.50
CA ALA A 84 21.33 -21.45 -18.33
C ALA A 84 22.47 -22.06 -17.50
N ILE A 85 22.68 -21.57 -16.28
CA ILE A 85 23.69 -22.10 -15.33
C ILE A 85 23.30 -23.49 -14.79
N LYS A 86 21.99 -23.81 -14.69
CA LYS A 86 21.48 -25.09 -14.15
C LYS A 86 21.29 -26.20 -15.19
N GLY A 87 21.75 -26.01 -16.44
CA GLY A 87 21.78 -27.06 -17.46
C GLY A 87 20.40 -27.60 -17.91
N ARG A 88 19.29 -26.95 -17.54
CA ARG A 88 17.95 -27.30 -18.05
C ARG A 88 17.59 -26.35 -19.20
N PRO A 89 17.33 -26.85 -20.43
CA PRO A 89 16.83 -25.99 -21.49
C PRO A 89 15.34 -25.76 -21.25
N VAL A 90 14.98 -24.62 -20.66
CA VAL A 90 13.65 -24.05 -20.87
C VAL A 90 13.85 -22.62 -21.35
N LEU A 91 14.12 -22.51 -22.65
CA LEU A 91 14.02 -21.25 -23.38
C LEU A 91 12.55 -21.01 -23.80
N PRO A 92 12.15 -19.74 -23.94
CA PRO A 92 10.76 -19.32 -23.91
C PRO A 92 10.04 -19.75 -25.19
N ILE A 93 9.06 -20.63 -25.00
CA ILE A 93 8.07 -21.04 -26.01
C ILE A 93 8.77 -21.68 -27.22
N ALA A 94 8.95 -23.00 -27.13
CA ALA A 94 9.60 -23.83 -28.15
C ALA A 94 8.96 -23.73 -29.56
N ASP A 95 7.80 -23.08 -29.71
CA ASP A 95 7.11 -22.92 -30.98
C ASP A 95 6.99 -21.44 -31.40
N ARG A 96 7.68 -21.08 -32.50
CA ARG A 96 7.62 -19.74 -33.12
C ARG A 96 6.19 -19.32 -33.45
N LYS A 97 5.29 -20.28 -33.73
CA LYS A 97 3.89 -20.01 -34.03
C LYS A 97 3.15 -19.48 -32.81
N VAL A 98 3.35 -20.08 -31.64
CA VAL A 98 2.73 -19.64 -30.38
C VAL A 98 3.19 -18.22 -30.04
N ALA A 99 4.48 -17.93 -30.24
CA ALA A 99 5.01 -16.60 -30.00
C ALA A 99 4.39 -15.53 -30.93
N GLN A 100 4.17 -15.85 -32.21
CA GLN A 100 3.50 -14.96 -33.15
C GLN A 100 2.04 -14.70 -32.77
N VAL A 101 1.33 -15.73 -32.28
CA VAL A 101 -0.06 -15.60 -31.83
C VAL A 101 -0.16 -14.63 -30.65
N TYR A 102 0.68 -14.79 -29.62
CA TYR A 102 0.66 -13.89 -28.46
C TYR A 102 1.12 -12.47 -28.79
N LYS A 103 2.05 -12.28 -29.73
CA LYS A 103 2.41 -10.94 -30.22
C LYS A 103 1.23 -10.23 -30.89
N LYS A 104 0.48 -10.92 -31.75
CA LYS A 104 -0.73 -10.38 -32.37
C LYS A 104 -1.81 -10.05 -31.32
N MET A 105 -1.94 -10.89 -30.30
CA MET A 105 -2.85 -10.61 -29.18
C MET A 105 -2.42 -9.38 -28.37
N GLY A 106 -1.12 -9.16 -28.15
CA GLY A 106 -0.61 -7.95 -27.52
C GLY A 106 -0.98 -6.67 -28.29
N GLN A 107 -0.93 -6.71 -29.62
CA GLN A 107 -1.38 -5.60 -30.48
C GLN A 107 -2.88 -5.31 -30.32
N SER A 108 -3.69 -6.35 -30.14
CA SER A 108 -5.13 -6.22 -29.85
C SER A 108 -5.37 -5.65 -28.46
N LEU A 109 -4.56 -6.04 -27.46
CA LEU A 109 -4.66 -5.52 -26.08
C LEU A 109 -4.29 -4.04 -25.97
N ALA A 110 -3.45 -3.53 -26.88
CA ALA A 110 -3.11 -2.11 -26.94
C ALA A 110 -4.30 -1.21 -27.31
N HIS A 111 -5.26 -1.74 -28.09
CA HIS A 111 -6.45 -1.01 -28.55
C HIS A 111 -7.74 -1.54 -27.90
N PHE A 112 -7.62 -2.23 -26.76
CA PHE A 112 -8.73 -2.90 -26.11
C PHE A 112 -9.67 -1.89 -25.46
N THR A 113 -10.95 -2.03 -25.75
CA THR A 113 -12.04 -1.17 -25.28
C THR A 113 -12.98 -1.95 -24.35
N THR A 114 -13.80 -1.26 -23.56
CA THR A 114 -14.75 -1.84 -22.60
C THR A 114 -15.74 -2.85 -23.21
N VAL A 115 -16.01 -2.77 -24.52
CA VAL A 115 -16.92 -3.69 -25.25
C VAL A 115 -16.23 -5.02 -25.58
N ASP A 116 -14.91 -5.04 -25.62
CA ASP A 116 -14.15 -6.20 -26.07
C ASP A 116 -14.14 -7.31 -25.02
N THR A 117 -14.13 -8.56 -25.48
CA THR A 117 -14.01 -9.72 -24.59
C THR A 117 -12.61 -10.32 -24.70
N LEU A 118 -12.04 -10.71 -23.56
CA LEU A 118 -10.72 -11.33 -23.54
C LEU A 118 -10.70 -12.64 -24.36
N PRO A 119 -9.80 -12.79 -25.34
CA PRO A 119 -9.61 -14.02 -26.10
C PRO A 119 -9.30 -15.23 -25.18
N LYS A 120 -9.77 -16.42 -25.56
CA LYS A 120 -9.55 -17.66 -24.80
C LYS A 120 -8.08 -17.93 -24.48
N ALA A 121 -7.18 -17.62 -25.42
CA ALA A 121 -5.74 -17.82 -25.26
C ALA A 121 -5.09 -16.90 -24.20
N ILE A 122 -5.69 -15.74 -23.91
CA ILE A 122 -5.26 -14.87 -22.81
C ILE A 122 -5.85 -15.39 -21.49
N LYS A 123 -7.10 -15.87 -21.51
CA LYS A 123 -7.76 -16.39 -20.31
C LYS A 123 -7.05 -17.58 -19.66
N ILE A 124 -6.35 -18.39 -20.45
CA ILE A 124 -5.59 -19.55 -19.93
C ILE A 124 -4.26 -19.17 -19.28
N ILE A 125 -3.75 -17.93 -19.43
CA ILE A 125 -2.40 -17.54 -19.00
C ILE A 125 -2.11 -17.87 -17.52
N PRO A 126 -2.98 -17.55 -16.52
CA PRO A 126 -2.71 -17.87 -15.12
C PRO A 126 -2.61 -19.38 -14.83
N SER A 127 -3.19 -20.21 -15.71
CA SER A 127 -3.11 -21.66 -15.55
C SER A 127 -1.75 -22.22 -16.00
N LEU A 128 -1.01 -21.49 -16.84
CA LEU A 128 0.27 -21.92 -17.38
C LEU A 128 1.38 -21.93 -16.32
N SER A 129 2.35 -22.84 -16.47
CA SER A 129 3.55 -22.89 -15.63
C SER A 129 4.54 -21.78 -15.99
N ASN A 130 4.64 -21.43 -17.28
CA ASN A 130 5.48 -20.38 -17.87
C ASN A 130 4.69 -19.10 -18.19
N TRP A 131 3.72 -18.75 -17.34
CA TRP A 131 2.82 -17.63 -17.53
C TRP A 131 3.55 -16.29 -17.73
N ASP A 132 4.68 -16.08 -17.04
CA ASP A 132 5.48 -14.86 -17.07
C ASP A 132 6.13 -14.64 -18.45
N ALA A 133 6.69 -15.69 -19.03
CA ALA A 133 7.26 -15.63 -20.38
C ALA A 133 6.19 -15.41 -21.46
N VAL A 134 5.01 -16.01 -21.30
CA VAL A 134 3.87 -15.84 -22.23
C VAL A 134 3.29 -14.43 -22.12
N LEU A 135 3.13 -13.92 -20.91
CA LEU A 135 2.65 -12.56 -20.65
C LEU A 135 3.64 -11.51 -21.13
N PHE A 136 4.94 -11.78 -21.08
CA PHE A 136 5.94 -10.87 -21.64
C PHE A 136 5.79 -10.69 -23.16
N LEU A 137 5.41 -11.74 -23.90
CA LEU A 137 5.23 -11.64 -25.35
C LEU A 137 4.08 -10.74 -25.80
N THR A 138 3.10 -10.51 -24.93
CA THR A 138 1.98 -9.61 -25.23
C THR A 138 2.32 -8.15 -24.96
N CYS A 139 3.58 -7.82 -24.61
CA CYS A 139 4.09 -6.47 -24.37
C CYS A 139 3.22 -5.65 -23.38
N PRO A 140 3.24 -5.99 -22.08
CA PRO A 140 2.38 -5.37 -21.06
C PRO A 140 2.51 -3.86 -20.90
N SER A 141 3.65 -3.28 -21.30
CA SER A 141 3.87 -1.83 -21.30
C SER A 141 2.93 -1.06 -22.24
N ASN A 142 2.38 -1.73 -23.25
CA ASN A 142 1.62 -1.10 -24.32
C ASN A 142 0.11 -1.38 -24.22
N TRP A 143 -0.35 -2.04 -23.16
CA TRP A 143 -1.78 -2.33 -23.02
C TRP A 143 -2.58 -1.06 -22.73
N SER A 144 -3.85 -1.06 -23.15
CA SER A 144 -4.79 -0.04 -22.69
C SER A 144 -5.13 -0.26 -21.21
N SER A 145 -5.55 0.81 -20.53
CA SER A 145 -5.98 0.76 -19.13
C SER A 145 -7.11 -0.24 -18.89
N GLU A 146 -8.00 -0.42 -19.88
CA GLU A 146 -9.09 -1.42 -19.84
C GLU A 146 -8.58 -2.86 -19.98
N ALA A 147 -7.56 -3.10 -20.83
CA ALA A 147 -6.93 -4.40 -20.91
C ALA A 147 -6.27 -4.78 -19.57
N VAL A 148 -5.61 -3.83 -18.91
CA VAL A 148 -5.00 -4.03 -17.59
C VAL A 148 -6.06 -4.43 -16.56
N LEU A 149 -7.23 -3.79 -16.57
CA LEU A 149 -8.35 -4.14 -15.71
C LEU A 149 -8.83 -5.58 -15.92
N GLN A 150 -9.14 -5.94 -17.16
CA GLN A 150 -9.65 -7.29 -17.44
C GLN A 150 -8.61 -8.37 -17.11
N ILE A 151 -7.32 -8.12 -17.36
CA ILE A 151 -6.24 -9.05 -17.01
C ILE A 151 -6.05 -9.12 -15.49
N THR A 152 -6.13 -7.99 -14.79
CA THR A 152 -6.05 -7.95 -13.32
C THR A 152 -7.18 -8.77 -12.70
N LEU A 153 -8.41 -8.56 -13.15
CA LEU A 153 -9.57 -9.35 -12.72
C LEU A 153 -9.38 -10.84 -12.99
N LEU A 154 -8.77 -11.20 -14.11
CA LEU A 154 -8.45 -12.59 -14.43
C LEU A 154 -7.46 -13.22 -13.44
N PHE A 155 -6.40 -12.50 -13.05
CA PHE A 155 -5.45 -12.95 -12.02
C PHE A 155 -6.05 -12.97 -10.60
N LEU A 156 -7.01 -12.08 -10.33
CA LEU A 156 -7.77 -12.04 -9.08
C LEU A 156 -8.82 -13.17 -8.99
N ASN A 157 -9.37 -13.63 -10.12
CA ASN A 157 -10.33 -14.73 -10.14
C ASN A 157 -9.65 -16.12 -10.08
N HIS A 158 -8.44 -16.23 -10.64
CA HIS A 158 -7.66 -17.49 -10.69
C HIS A 158 -6.38 -17.38 -9.86
N ILE A 159 -6.54 -17.29 -8.54
CA ILE A 159 -5.44 -16.87 -7.66
C ILE A 159 -4.45 -18.00 -7.44
N LYS A 160 -3.22 -17.71 -7.82
CA LYS A 160 -2.03 -18.41 -7.33
C LYS A 160 -1.18 -17.36 -6.65
N ALA A 161 -1.17 -17.34 -5.32
CA ALA A 161 -0.65 -16.22 -4.52
C ALA A 161 0.72 -15.70 -4.97
N ILE A 162 1.64 -16.60 -5.30
CA ILE A 162 2.99 -16.25 -5.81
C ILE A 162 2.92 -15.57 -7.19
N GLN A 163 2.11 -16.11 -8.10
CA GLN A 163 1.98 -15.58 -9.46
C GLN A 163 1.26 -14.23 -9.46
N THR A 164 0.15 -14.11 -8.72
CA THR A 164 -0.59 -12.85 -8.60
C THR A 164 0.26 -11.77 -7.93
N LYS A 165 1.05 -12.12 -6.91
CA LYS A 165 2.03 -11.20 -6.31
C LYS A 165 3.02 -10.69 -7.36
N GLN A 166 3.62 -11.58 -8.15
CA GLN A 166 4.57 -11.22 -9.21
C GLN A 166 3.92 -10.37 -10.30
N TYR A 167 2.66 -10.66 -10.66
CA TYR A 167 1.90 -9.84 -11.59
C TYR A 167 1.74 -8.40 -11.07
N PHE A 168 1.38 -8.22 -9.80
CA PHE A 168 1.30 -6.88 -9.20
C PHE A 168 2.64 -6.16 -9.22
N GLU A 169 3.70 -6.84 -8.78
CA GLU A 169 5.04 -6.29 -8.67
C GLU A 169 5.61 -5.81 -10.02
N TYR A 170 5.34 -6.53 -11.11
CA TYR A 170 6.01 -6.30 -12.39
C TYR A 170 5.13 -5.75 -13.51
N VAL A 171 3.81 -5.88 -13.43
CA VAL A 171 2.88 -5.39 -14.46
C VAL A 171 2.08 -4.23 -13.93
N LEU A 172 1.34 -4.44 -12.83
CA LEU A 172 0.39 -3.45 -12.34
C LEU A 172 1.08 -2.17 -11.87
N VAL A 173 2.18 -2.31 -11.12
CA VAL A 173 3.03 -1.18 -10.68
C VAL A 173 3.50 -0.33 -11.88
N HIS A 174 4.02 -0.99 -12.92
CA HIS A 174 4.55 -0.30 -14.10
C HIS A 174 3.43 0.40 -14.90
N ALA A 175 2.26 -0.23 -15.03
CA ALA A 175 1.12 0.34 -15.72
C ALA A 175 0.61 1.61 -15.02
N ILE A 176 0.46 1.59 -13.69
CA ILE A 176 -0.01 2.74 -12.91
C ILE A 176 0.99 3.89 -12.96
N LYS A 177 2.27 3.61 -12.75
CA LYS A 177 3.32 4.63 -12.82
C LYS A 177 3.40 5.28 -14.19
N SER A 178 3.35 4.47 -15.25
CA SER A 178 3.38 4.98 -16.62
C SER A 178 2.19 5.89 -16.90
N ASN A 179 0.98 5.51 -16.44
CA ASN A 179 -0.22 6.33 -16.61
C ASN A 179 -0.14 7.65 -15.81
N LEU A 180 0.34 7.61 -14.57
CA LEU A 180 0.53 8.80 -13.75
C LEU A 180 1.54 9.76 -14.38
N ILE A 181 2.66 9.24 -14.90
CA ILE A 181 3.66 10.04 -15.62
C ILE A 181 3.03 10.67 -16.87
N GLN A 182 2.28 9.91 -17.66
CA GLN A 182 1.57 10.42 -18.85
C GLN A 182 0.56 11.52 -18.54
N HIS A 183 0.01 11.53 -17.32
CA HIS A 183 -0.95 12.52 -16.85
C HIS A 183 -0.35 13.55 -15.88
N ASN A 184 0.97 13.71 -15.86
CA ASN A 184 1.69 14.65 -15.00
C ASN A 184 1.30 14.55 -13.51
N TYR A 185 0.97 13.35 -13.04
CA TYR A 185 0.54 13.07 -11.66
C TYR A 185 -0.75 13.78 -11.22
N VAL A 186 -1.60 14.20 -12.16
CA VAL A 186 -2.86 14.91 -11.85
C VAL A 186 -4.06 13.96 -11.77
N ARG A 187 -4.07 12.91 -12.59
CA ARG A 187 -5.22 11.99 -12.71
C ARG A 187 -4.76 10.57 -12.96
N LEU A 188 -5.58 9.61 -12.50
CA LEU A 188 -5.44 8.19 -12.81
C LEU A 188 -6.66 7.75 -13.62
N ASP A 189 -6.43 6.95 -14.66
CA ASP A 189 -7.52 6.35 -15.44
C ASP A 189 -8.49 5.56 -14.57
N SER A 190 -9.80 5.69 -14.83
CA SER A 190 -10.84 5.00 -14.06
C SER A 190 -10.65 3.48 -14.04
N ALA A 191 -10.25 2.87 -15.17
CA ALA A 191 -9.99 1.43 -15.23
C ALA A 191 -8.82 1.01 -14.32
N LEU A 192 -7.74 1.79 -14.23
CA LEU A 192 -6.61 1.50 -13.34
C LEU A 192 -6.96 1.75 -11.87
N TYR A 193 -7.77 2.77 -11.59
CA TYR A 193 -8.33 3.01 -10.27
C TYR A 193 -9.16 1.80 -9.80
N GLN A 194 -10.04 1.27 -10.66
CA GLN A 194 -10.79 0.05 -10.40
C GLN A 194 -9.90 -1.17 -10.20
N CYS A 195 -8.78 -1.30 -10.94
CA CYS A 195 -7.81 -2.38 -10.73
C CYS A 195 -7.31 -2.40 -9.29
N LEU A 196 -6.86 -1.25 -8.79
CA LEU A 196 -6.33 -1.10 -7.44
C LEU A 196 -7.41 -1.41 -6.40
N GLN A 197 -8.59 -0.82 -6.57
CA GLN A 197 -9.70 -1.02 -5.64
C GLN A 197 -10.11 -2.50 -5.55
N LYS A 198 -10.25 -3.19 -6.70
CA LYS A 198 -10.56 -4.62 -6.72
C LYS A 198 -9.42 -5.46 -6.13
N ALA A 199 -8.16 -5.10 -6.36
CA ALA A 199 -7.02 -5.82 -5.80
C ALA A 199 -6.96 -5.71 -4.26
N ILE A 200 -7.18 -4.51 -3.71
CA ILE A 200 -7.21 -4.26 -2.27
C ILE A 200 -8.38 -5.00 -1.61
N LEU A 201 -9.59 -4.89 -2.18
CA LEU A 201 -10.79 -5.47 -1.59
C LEU A 201 -10.81 -7.00 -1.66
N SER A 202 -10.42 -7.60 -2.79
CA SER A 202 -10.47 -9.05 -2.94
C SER A 202 -9.34 -9.74 -2.17
N HIS A 203 -8.09 -9.27 -2.30
CA HIS A 203 -6.92 -9.94 -1.73
C HIS A 203 -5.89 -8.96 -1.15
N PRO A 204 -6.20 -8.30 -0.03
CA PRO A 204 -5.35 -7.25 0.56
C PRO A 204 -3.94 -7.76 0.92
N GLY A 205 -3.82 -9.00 1.41
CA GLY A 205 -2.51 -9.57 1.77
C GLY A 205 -1.56 -9.77 0.59
N ILE A 206 -2.08 -10.12 -0.60
CA ILE A 206 -1.29 -10.26 -1.82
C ILE A 206 -0.95 -8.88 -2.38
N PHE A 207 -1.93 -7.97 -2.37
CA PHE A 207 -1.73 -6.59 -2.79
C PHE A 207 -0.64 -5.89 -1.98
N PHE A 208 -0.67 -5.98 -0.64
CA PHE A 208 0.35 -5.37 0.20
C PHE A 208 1.74 -5.93 -0.06
N LYS A 209 1.89 -7.25 -0.16
CA LYS A 209 3.19 -7.87 -0.40
C LYS A 209 3.72 -7.70 -1.82
N GLY A 210 2.84 -7.57 -2.82
CA GLY A 210 3.21 -7.49 -4.23
C GLY A 210 3.30 -6.07 -4.78
N TYR A 211 2.48 -5.17 -4.26
CA TYR A 211 2.41 -3.78 -4.69
C TYR A 211 2.98 -2.85 -3.60
N LEU A 212 2.32 -2.74 -2.45
CA LEU A 212 2.59 -1.65 -1.50
C LEU A 212 3.96 -1.71 -0.83
N PHE A 213 4.32 -2.87 -0.27
CA PHE A 213 5.54 -3.02 0.52
C PHE A 213 6.81 -2.82 -0.31
N PRO A 214 6.96 -3.45 -1.50
CA PRO A 214 8.11 -3.18 -2.36
C PRO A 214 8.26 -1.69 -2.70
N GLN A 215 7.15 -0.98 -2.93
CA GLN A 215 7.19 0.45 -3.23
C GLN A 215 7.63 1.29 -2.04
N SER A 216 7.15 0.97 -0.84
CA SER A 216 7.52 1.67 0.39
C SER A 216 8.97 1.41 0.82
N GLU A 217 9.47 0.17 0.65
CA GLU A 217 10.84 -0.20 1.00
C GLU A 217 11.87 0.41 0.03
N LEU A 218 11.55 0.42 -1.26
CA LEU A 218 12.39 1.05 -2.29
C LEU A 218 12.30 2.59 -2.25
N GLY A 219 11.40 3.14 -1.44
CA GLY A 219 11.14 4.58 -1.35
C GLY A 219 10.53 5.17 -2.63
N CYS A 220 10.02 4.34 -3.53
CA CYS A 220 9.61 4.73 -4.88
C CYS A 220 8.12 5.11 -5.00
N LEU A 221 7.42 5.16 -3.87
CA LEU A 221 6.03 5.56 -3.78
C LEU A 221 5.91 7.07 -4.01
N SER A 222 5.16 7.48 -5.03
CA SER A 222 4.91 8.91 -5.28
C SER A 222 3.81 9.46 -4.37
N LEU A 223 3.79 10.78 -4.17
CA LEU A 223 2.74 11.44 -3.39
C LEU A 223 1.35 11.19 -4.00
N ALA A 224 1.24 11.35 -5.33
CA ALA A 224 0.02 11.08 -6.08
C ALA A 224 -0.49 9.64 -5.88
N GLU A 225 0.41 8.65 -5.93
CA GLU A 225 0.08 7.26 -5.64
C GLU A 225 -0.44 7.09 -4.21
N ALA A 226 0.25 7.67 -3.23
CA ALA A 226 -0.14 7.56 -1.83
C ALA A 226 -1.50 8.19 -1.54
N MET A 227 -1.85 9.30 -2.19
CA MET A 227 -3.17 9.93 -2.03
C MET A 227 -4.29 9.03 -2.57
N ILE A 228 -4.11 8.49 -3.78
CA ILE A 228 -5.07 7.54 -4.37
C ILE A 228 -5.24 6.32 -3.46
N LEU A 229 -4.12 5.76 -3.00
CA LEU A 229 -4.13 4.58 -2.14
C LEU A 229 -4.75 4.88 -0.78
N ARG A 230 -4.50 6.04 -0.19
CA ARG A 230 -5.10 6.49 1.07
C ARG A 230 -6.62 6.41 1.01
N ASP A 231 -7.22 6.94 -0.05
CA ASP A 231 -8.68 6.94 -0.23
C ASP A 231 -9.22 5.50 -0.36
N MET A 232 -8.51 4.65 -1.12
CA MET A 232 -8.89 3.25 -1.33
C MET A 232 -8.69 2.35 -0.12
N MET A 233 -7.81 2.72 0.80
CA MET A 233 -7.45 1.88 1.94
C MET A 233 -8.48 1.91 3.07
N THR A 234 -9.60 2.61 2.88
CA THR A 234 -10.72 2.63 3.83
C THR A 234 -11.42 1.27 3.92
N GLY A 235 -11.61 0.74 5.13
CA GLY A 235 -12.33 -0.52 5.36
C GLY A 235 -11.52 -1.81 5.16
N ILE A 236 -10.20 -1.77 5.35
CA ILE A 236 -9.35 -2.97 5.29
C ILE A 236 -9.44 -3.74 6.63
N PRO A 237 -9.46 -5.08 6.62
CA PRO A 237 -9.54 -5.85 7.86
C PRO A 237 -8.32 -5.65 8.77
N VAL A 238 -8.56 -5.62 10.09
CA VAL A 238 -7.52 -5.34 11.11
C VAL A 238 -6.22 -6.14 10.95
N VAL A 239 -6.29 -7.39 10.51
CA VAL A 239 -5.11 -8.25 10.34
C VAL A 239 -4.16 -7.67 9.31
N TYR A 240 -4.70 -7.14 8.21
CA TYR A 240 -3.89 -6.57 7.14
C TYR A 240 -3.43 -5.15 7.50
N THR A 241 -4.26 -4.37 8.19
CA THR A 241 -3.88 -3.07 8.76
C THR A 241 -2.70 -3.20 9.71
N THR A 242 -2.76 -4.17 10.62
CA THR A 242 -1.68 -4.54 11.55
C THR A 242 -0.39 -4.87 10.80
N MET A 243 -0.48 -5.68 9.74
CA MET A 243 0.68 -6.05 8.92
C MET A 243 1.27 -4.83 8.20
N ALA A 244 0.43 -3.96 7.65
CA ALA A 244 0.86 -2.76 6.93
C ALA A 244 1.53 -1.74 7.86
N LEU A 245 0.93 -1.45 9.00
CA LEU A 245 1.50 -0.54 9.99
C LEU A 245 2.83 -1.04 10.54
N LEU A 246 2.95 -2.35 10.81
CA LEU A 246 4.21 -2.95 11.22
C LEU A 246 5.29 -2.79 10.14
N GLN A 247 4.94 -3.04 8.87
CA GLN A 247 5.88 -2.84 7.77
C GLN A 247 6.30 -1.37 7.66
N PHE A 248 5.35 -0.44 7.66
CA PHE A 248 5.64 0.98 7.57
C PHE A 248 6.49 1.49 8.74
N SER A 249 6.32 0.94 9.94
CA SER A 249 7.16 1.28 11.10
C SER A 249 8.66 0.98 10.89
N THR A 250 8.98 0.09 9.95
CA THR A 250 10.37 -0.21 9.56
C THR A 250 10.90 0.69 8.44
N CYS A 251 10.02 1.35 7.69
CA CYS A 251 10.39 2.26 6.61
C CYS A 251 10.86 3.61 7.18
N SER A 252 11.52 4.42 6.34
CA SER A 252 11.81 5.82 6.70
C SER A 252 10.54 6.67 6.64
N ILE A 253 10.49 7.71 7.49
CA ILE A 253 9.40 8.66 7.49
C ILE A 253 9.52 9.52 6.23
N THR A 254 8.62 9.25 5.30
CA THR A 254 8.44 10.02 4.08
C THR A 254 6.98 10.45 4.00
N LEU A 255 6.72 11.60 3.37
CA LEU A 255 5.37 12.13 3.22
C LEU A 255 4.37 11.09 2.67
N PRO A 256 4.68 10.32 1.61
CA PRO A 256 3.78 9.27 1.10
C PRO A 256 3.46 8.17 2.12
N VAL A 257 4.46 7.69 2.87
CA VAL A 257 4.27 6.62 3.87
C VAL A 257 3.48 7.13 5.07
N SER A 258 3.76 8.36 5.51
CA SER A 258 3.04 9.00 6.60
C SER A 258 1.55 9.19 6.27
N LEU A 259 1.20 9.63 5.06
CA LEU A 259 -0.20 9.75 4.63
C LEU A 259 -0.95 8.41 4.67
N LEU A 260 -0.28 7.32 4.30
CA LEU A 260 -0.87 5.98 4.37
C LEU A 260 -0.99 5.46 5.80
N MET A 261 0.02 5.69 6.64
CA MET A 261 -0.04 5.38 8.07
C MET A 261 -1.23 6.10 8.74
N ASP A 262 -1.36 7.40 8.48
CA ASP A 262 -2.47 8.22 8.98
C ASP A 262 -3.83 7.64 8.57
N ALA A 263 -3.98 7.28 7.29
CA ALA A 263 -5.21 6.68 6.76
C ALA A 263 -5.59 5.38 7.49
N LEU A 264 -4.61 4.54 7.83
CA LEU A 264 -4.81 3.28 8.52
C LEU A 264 -5.10 3.48 10.02
N VAL A 265 -4.40 4.41 10.68
CA VAL A 265 -4.62 4.76 12.09
C VAL A 265 -6.01 5.36 12.29
N ASN A 266 -6.46 6.21 11.37
CA ASN A 266 -7.79 6.84 11.40
C ASN A 266 -8.96 5.85 11.36
N GLN A 267 -8.72 4.58 11.01
CA GLN A 267 -9.74 3.53 11.05
C GLN A 267 -10.06 3.06 12.48
N ARG A 268 -9.29 3.50 13.48
CA ARG A 268 -9.51 3.22 14.92
C ARG A 268 -9.64 1.73 15.25
N GLN A 269 -8.90 0.89 14.51
CA GLN A 269 -8.91 -0.55 14.69
C GLN A 269 -8.14 -1.00 15.94
N PRO A 270 -8.45 -2.15 16.57
CA PRO A 270 -7.77 -2.58 17.79
C PRO A 270 -6.45 -3.24 17.39
N LEU A 271 -5.34 -2.53 17.58
CA LEU A 271 -4.02 -3.00 17.20
C LEU A 271 -3.38 -3.87 18.30
N PRO A 272 -2.67 -4.95 17.94
CA PRO A 272 -1.82 -5.67 18.88
C PRO A 272 -0.74 -4.77 19.49
N TYR A 273 -0.41 -4.94 20.77
CA TYR A 273 0.60 -4.12 21.47
C TYR A 273 1.94 -4.10 20.76
N ARG A 274 2.36 -5.21 20.16
CA ARG A 274 3.61 -5.26 19.38
C ARG A 274 3.65 -4.22 18.26
N VAL A 275 2.51 -3.93 17.62
CA VAL A 275 2.43 -2.92 16.56
C VAL A 275 2.44 -1.52 17.16
N ILE A 276 1.73 -1.31 18.27
CA ILE A 276 1.77 -0.03 19.00
C ILE A 276 3.21 0.28 19.43
N ASP A 277 3.92 -0.68 20.01
CA ASP A 277 5.31 -0.54 20.43
C ASP A 277 6.25 -0.24 19.24
N ALA A 278 6.03 -0.91 18.11
CA ALA A 278 6.79 -0.67 16.89
C ALA A 278 6.54 0.74 16.32
N LEU A 279 5.29 1.22 16.35
CA LEU A 279 4.93 2.57 15.92
C LEU A 279 5.50 3.63 16.88
N VAL A 280 5.37 3.44 18.20
CA VAL A 280 6.01 4.30 19.20
C VAL A 280 7.52 4.38 18.94
N TYR A 281 8.17 3.23 18.73
CA TYR A 281 9.59 3.18 18.41
C TYR A 281 9.91 3.93 17.13
N HIS A 282 9.09 3.76 16.09
CA HIS A 282 9.24 4.46 14.82
C HIS A 282 9.17 5.98 14.98
N TYR A 283 8.24 6.51 15.78
CA TYR A 283 8.16 7.95 16.04
C TYR A 283 9.34 8.47 16.89
N PHE A 284 9.76 7.72 17.92
CA PHE A 284 10.87 8.14 18.78
C PHE A 284 12.24 8.08 18.07
N ASN A 285 12.46 7.12 17.17
CA ASN A 285 13.76 6.85 16.55
C ASN A 285 14.08 7.76 15.33
N GLN A 286 13.61 9.01 15.34
CA GLN A 286 13.73 9.91 14.19
C GLN A 286 14.82 10.99 14.39
N SER A 287 15.32 11.50 13.27
CA SER A 287 16.26 12.63 13.24
C SER A 287 15.66 13.91 13.82
N THR A 288 16.52 14.88 14.16
CA THR A 288 16.16 16.13 14.85
C THR A 288 15.23 17.06 14.07
N VAL A 289 15.12 16.90 12.75
CA VAL A 289 14.21 17.65 11.88
C VAL A 289 13.16 16.70 11.33
N VAL A 290 11.88 17.01 11.60
CA VAL A 290 10.72 16.22 11.15
C VAL A 290 9.73 17.13 10.40
N PRO A 291 9.03 16.61 9.37
CA PRO A 291 8.06 17.39 8.61
C PRO A 291 6.77 17.63 9.40
N CYS A 292 5.96 18.62 9.01
CA CYS A 292 4.68 18.92 9.67
C CYS A 292 3.73 17.70 9.70
N ILE A 293 3.70 16.91 8.61
CA ILE A 293 2.90 15.67 8.52
C ILE A 293 3.25 14.67 9.62
N TRP A 294 4.51 14.64 10.08
CA TRP A 294 4.92 13.77 11.17
C TRP A 294 4.09 14.04 12.42
N TYR A 295 3.97 15.31 12.80
CA TYR A 295 3.17 15.73 13.96
C TYR A 295 1.68 15.44 13.75
N GLN A 296 1.14 15.63 12.54
CA GLN A 296 -0.26 15.31 12.24
C GLN A 296 -0.56 13.81 12.39
N THR A 297 0.32 12.95 11.87
CA THR A 297 0.16 11.49 12.01
C THR A 297 0.35 11.03 13.45
N LEU A 298 1.26 11.68 14.18
CA LEU A 298 1.51 11.38 15.58
C LEU A 298 0.33 11.80 16.46
N ASP A 299 -0.23 12.99 16.24
CA ASP A 299 -1.43 13.49 16.92
C ASP A 299 -2.58 12.49 16.74
N THR A 300 -2.87 12.12 15.48
CA THR A 300 -3.89 11.12 15.17
C THR A 300 -3.62 9.77 15.85
N PHE A 301 -2.36 9.32 15.88
CA PHE A 301 -1.97 8.08 16.56
C PHE A 301 -2.17 8.15 18.08
N ILE A 302 -1.84 9.27 18.72
CA ILE A 302 -2.02 9.48 20.16
C ILE A 302 -3.50 9.58 20.48
N SER A 303 -4.27 10.42 19.77
CA SER A 303 -5.71 10.56 20.00
C SER A 303 -6.43 9.21 20.00
N VAL A 304 -6.05 8.31 19.09
CA VAL A 304 -6.67 6.98 18.97
C VAL A 304 -6.13 5.99 20.01
N TYR A 305 -4.80 5.89 20.19
CA TYR A 305 -4.17 4.80 20.95
C TYR A 305 -3.55 5.22 22.30
N HIS A 306 -3.75 6.45 22.78
CA HIS A 306 -3.19 6.93 24.05
C HIS A 306 -3.56 6.04 25.25
N THR A 307 -4.75 5.42 25.25
CA THR A 307 -5.19 4.48 26.31
C THR A 307 -4.38 3.19 26.34
N ASP A 308 -3.85 2.77 25.19
CA ASP A 308 -3.16 1.50 25.01
C ASP A 308 -1.64 1.61 25.19
N MET A 309 -1.12 2.81 25.41
CA MET A 309 0.31 3.08 25.57
C MET A 309 0.76 2.98 27.04
N VAL A 310 1.89 2.31 27.24
CA VAL A 310 2.59 2.26 28.53
C VAL A 310 3.09 3.66 28.93
N PRO A 311 3.04 4.06 30.23
CA PRO A 311 3.49 5.39 30.67
C PRO A 311 4.92 5.75 30.25
N ILE A 312 5.82 4.76 30.16
CA ILE A 312 7.20 4.93 29.68
C ILE A 312 7.23 5.40 28.22
N HIS A 313 6.35 4.86 27.38
CA HIS A 313 6.23 5.25 25.97
C HIS A 313 5.74 6.70 25.85
N LYS A 314 4.72 7.07 26.65
CA LYS A 314 4.21 8.44 26.72
C LYS A 314 5.30 9.45 27.08
N LYS A 315 6.07 9.16 28.12
CA LYS A 315 7.19 10.00 28.54
C LYS A 315 8.25 10.16 27.44
N LYS A 316 8.66 9.06 26.80
CA LYS A 316 9.65 9.10 25.71
C LYS A 316 9.15 9.89 24.50
N LEU A 317 7.87 9.77 24.14
CA LEU A 317 7.29 10.56 23.06
C LEU A 317 7.26 12.05 23.40
N LEU A 318 6.87 12.41 24.62
CA LEU A 318 6.94 13.80 25.10
C LEU A 318 8.36 14.35 25.05
N ASP A 319 9.35 13.59 25.55
CA ASP A 319 10.76 13.98 25.49
C ASP A 319 11.23 14.18 24.03
N THR A 320 10.77 13.32 23.11
CA THR A 320 11.09 13.43 21.67
C THR A 320 10.49 14.69 21.06
N ILE A 321 9.21 14.96 21.33
CA ILE A 321 8.49 16.16 20.84
C ILE A 321 9.18 17.44 21.33
N HIS A 322 9.63 17.46 22.59
CA HIS A 322 10.33 18.61 23.17
C HIS A 322 11.70 18.87 22.53
N ASN A 323 12.38 17.82 22.07
CA ASN A 323 13.72 17.91 21.49
C ASN A 323 13.72 18.14 19.97
N GLN A 324 12.59 17.93 19.29
CA GLN A 324 12.49 18.08 17.84
C GLN A 324 12.19 19.51 17.42
N GLN A 325 12.80 19.92 16.30
CA GLN A 325 12.54 21.22 15.68
C GLN A 325 11.60 21.02 14.49
N CYS A 326 10.43 21.67 14.54
CA CYS A 326 9.52 21.73 13.41
C CYS A 326 9.94 22.83 12.43
N LEU A 327 9.81 22.54 11.13
CA LEU A 327 10.05 23.51 10.06
C LEU A 327 8.99 24.62 10.04
N ASP A 328 7.77 24.36 10.54
CA ASP A 328 6.65 25.31 10.60
C ASP A 328 6.26 25.62 12.05
N HIS A 329 6.56 26.83 12.53
CA HIS A 329 6.41 27.21 13.95
C HIS A 329 4.95 27.31 14.45
N ILE A 330 3.97 27.57 13.58
CA ILE A 330 2.59 27.90 13.99
C ILE A 330 1.78 26.65 14.33
N SER A 331 1.82 25.60 13.51
CA SER A 331 1.13 24.33 13.75
C SER A 331 1.76 23.53 14.89
N HIS A 332 3.07 23.71 15.09
CA HIS A 332 3.87 23.00 16.09
C HIS A 332 3.38 23.26 17.52
N ALA A 333 3.11 24.52 17.89
CA ALA A 333 2.70 24.86 19.24
C ALA A 333 1.29 24.33 19.59
N TYR A 334 0.36 24.37 18.63
CA TYR A 334 -1.00 23.86 18.80
C TYR A 334 -1.04 22.34 18.93
N LEU A 335 -0.32 21.62 18.06
CA LEU A 335 -0.23 20.15 18.08
C LEU A 335 0.44 19.66 19.37
N ILE A 336 1.50 20.34 19.82
CA ILE A 336 2.13 20.02 21.12
C ILE A 336 1.14 20.19 22.27
N GLN A 337 0.33 21.25 22.23
CA GLN A 337 -0.63 21.52 23.29
C GLN A 337 -1.74 20.45 23.32
N ASN A 338 -2.29 20.08 22.15
CA ASN A 338 -3.26 18.99 22.04
C ASN A 338 -2.70 17.66 22.59
N ILE A 339 -1.49 17.29 22.16
CA ILE A 339 -0.84 16.07 22.62
C ILE A 339 -0.61 16.09 24.13
N LYS A 340 -0.20 17.23 24.69
CA LYS A 340 -0.03 17.39 26.14
C LYS A 340 -1.35 17.29 26.88
N ASP A 341 -2.40 17.94 26.39
CA ASP A 341 -3.72 17.91 27.01
C ASP A 341 -4.33 16.50 26.96
N GLU A 342 -4.08 15.72 25.91
CA GLU A 342 -4.46 14.30 25.82
C GLU A 342 -3.68 13.39 26.79
N PHE A 343 -2.41 13.71 27.05
CA PHE A 343 -1.61 12.97 28.04
C PHE A 343 -1.86 13.41 29.49
N ILE A 344 -2.32 14.64 29.72
CA ILE A 344 -2.59 15.22 31.06
C ILE A 344 -4.02 14.93 31.55
N ASN A 345 -4.98 14.68 30.65
CA ASN A 345 -6.35 14.28 31.02
C ASN A 345 -6.50 12.80 31.45
N ILE A 346 -5.41 12.17 31.90
CA ILE A 346 -5.35 10.85 32.56
C ILE A 346 -4.63 11.03 33.89
#